data_AF-A0A7V9L868-F1
#
_entry.id   AF-A0A7V9L868-F1
#
_cell.length_a   1.000
_cell.length_b   1.000
_cell.length_c   1.000
_cell.angle_alpha   90.00
_cell.angle_beta   90.00
_cell.angle_gamma   90.00
#
_symmetry.space_group_name_H-M   'P 1'
#
loop_
_entity.id
_entity.type
_entity.pdbx_description
1 polymer ?
#
loop_
_entity_poly.entity_id
_entity_poly.type
_entity_poly.pdbx_seq_one_letter_code
_entity_poly.pdbx_strand_id
1 'polypeptide(L)'
;MTELSELYRIARNAEGLLLPLVTAPPEILIEKLRPRDEDYAAVFVGDAAQRARDGYAAMWNNPPKALGKASQTRIKAFAAQADAFGTENEFSREFPGGYRGIASQLAPDKIWLVWKLLEPGGEGGMSFDGLVWLRDHWAWFPKPWRILASPVTN
;
A
#
# COMPACT_ATOMS: atom_id res chain seq x y z
N MET A 1 -26.06 -2.91 -2.97
CA MET A 1 -25.31 -4.16 -2.68
C MET A 1 -24.08 -4.19 -3.60
N THR A 2 -23.22 -3.17 -3.53
CA THR A 2 -22.46 -2.73 -4.73
C THR A 2 -21.00 -2.31 -4.46
N GLU A 3 -20.67 -1.85 -3.25
CA GLU A 3 -19.33 -1.29 -2.94
C GLU A 3 -18.42 -2.29 -2.21
N LEU A 4 -18.97 -2.99 -1.19
CA LEU A 4 -18.32 -4.11 -0.50
C LEU A 4 -17.80 -5.17 -1.45
N SER A 5 -18.64 -5.63 -2.37
CA SER A 5 -18.29 -6.66 -3.36
C SER A 5 -17.15 -6.22 -4.28
N GLU A 6 -17.05 -4.92 -4.56
CA GLU A 6 -16.03 -4.37 -5.45
C GLU A 6 -14.67 -4.30 -4.75
N LEU A 7 -14.62 -3.85 -3.50
CA LEU A 7 -13.39 -3.86 -2.70
C LEU A 7 -12.87 -5.29 -2.49
N TYR A 8 -13.75 -6.26 -2.21
CA TYR A 8 -13.36 -7.68 -2.16
C TYR A 8 -12.84 -8.20 -3.49
N ARG A 9 -13.44 -7.79 -4.62
CA ARG A 9 -12.98 -8.16 -5.96
C ARG A 9 -11.59 -7.59 -6.24
N ILE A 10 -11.35 -6.32 -5.89
CA ILE A 10 -10.05 -5.66 -6.06
C ILE A 10 -8.99 -6.35 -5.21
N ALA A 11 -9.27 -6.62 -3.94
CA ALA A 11 -8.34 -7.31 -3.05
C ALA A 11 -7.95 -8.69 -3.61
N ARG A 12 -8.93 -9.52 -4.02
CA ARG A 12 -8.66 -10.83 -4.62
C ARG A 12 -7.88 -10.75 -5.93
N ASN A 13 -8.18 -9.78 -6.79
CA ASN A 13 -7.41 -9.59 -8.02
C ASN A 13 -5.97 -9.19 -7.72
N ALA A 14 -5.74 -8.37 -6.69
CA ALA A 14 -4.40 -8.00 -6.27
C ALA A 14 -3.61 -9.20 -5.70
N GLU A 15 -4.25 -10.17 -5.03
CA GLU A 15 -3.54 -11.38 -4.56
C GLU A 15 -2.83 -12.12 -5.71
N GLY A 16 -3.48 -12.24 -6.88
CA GLY A 16 -2.88 -12.85 -8.07
C GLY A 16 -1.70 -12.05 -8.65
N LEU A 17 -1.72 -10.72 -8.49
CA LEU A 17 -0.65 -9.81 -8.94
C LEU A 17 0.50 -9.71 -7.94
N LEU A 18 0.20 -9.89 -6.65
CA LEU A 18 1.18 -9.84 -5.57
C LEU A 18 1.92 -11.17 -5.42
N LEU A 19 1.33 -12.30 -5.85
CA LEU A 19 1.95 -13.62 -5.69
C LEU A 19 3.32 -13.74 -6.39
N PRO A 20 3.56 -13.14 -7.57
CA PRO A 20 4.89 -13.01 -8.14
C PRO A 20 5.92 -12.32 -7.23
N LEU A 21 5.52 -11.35 -6.38
CA LEU A 21 6.46 -10.64 -5.48
C LEU A 21 7.13 -11.57 -4.44
N VAL A 22 6.56 -12.75 -4.20
CA VAL A 22 7.11 -13.77 -3.29
C VAL A 22 7.70 -14.99 -4.01
N THR A 23 7.47 -15.12 -5.32
CA THR A 23 7.86 -16.31 -6.09
C THR A 23 8.87 -16.04 -7.21
N ALA A 24 9.02 -14.79 -7.65
CA ALA A 24 10.00 -14.36 -8.64
C ALA A 24 11.16 -13.60 -7.98
N PRO A 25 12.27 -13.28 -8.69
CA PRO A 25 13.34 -12.43 -8.18
C PRO A 25 12.74 -11.09 -7.74
N PRO A 26 12.65 -10.82 -6.43
CA PRO A 26 11.76 -9.79 -5.92
C PRO A 26 12.23 -8.39 -6.29
N GLU A 27 13.51 -8.19 -6.61
CA GLU A 27 14.06 -6.88 -7.00
C GLU A 27 13.39 -6.30 -8.25
N ILE A 28 13.14 -7.11 -9.29
CA ILE A 28 12.54 -6.63 -10.55
C ILE A 28 11.09 -6.19 -10.32
N LEU A 29 10.39 -6.91 -9.45
CA LEU A 29 8.99 -6.62 -9.18
C LEU A 29 8.84 -5.43 -8.22
N ILE A 30 9.72 -5.28 -7.24
CA ILE A 30 9.74 -4.12 -6.35
C ILE A 30 9.99 -2.84 -7.15
N GLU A 31 10.92 -2.85 -8.12
CA GLU A 31 11.17 -1.66 -8.95
C GLU A 31 9.95 -1.30 -9.82
N LYS A 32 9.18 -2.29 -10.29
CA LYS A 32 7.92 -2.04 -11.02
C LYS A 32 6.83 -1.38 -10.18
N LEU A 33 6.95 -1.43 -8.85
CA LEU A 33 6.03 -0.78 -7.91
C LEU A 33 6.45 0.65 -7.56
N ARG A 34 7.58 1.13 -8.09
CA ARG A 34 8.04 2.49 -7.88
C ARG A 34 7.01 3.48 -8.42
N PRO A 35 6.48 4.40 -7.59
CA PRO A 35 5.59 5.45 -8.06
C PRO A 35 6.30 6.34 -9.10
N ARG A 36 5.55 6.72 -10.12
CA ARG A 36 5.88 7.80 -11.05
C ARG A 36 5.70 9.14 -10.34
N ASP A 37 6.30 10.20 -10.88
CA ASP A 37 6.23 11.53 -10.26
C ASP A 37 4.78 12.03 -10.12
N GLU A 38 3.94 11.76 -11.11
CA GLU A 38 2.52 12.15 -11.10
C GLU A 38 1.65 11.36 -10.11
N ASP A 39 2.11 10.18 -9.68
CA ASP A 39 1.33 9.30 -8.80
C ASP A 39 1.21 9.87 -7.39
N TYR A 40 2.23 10.60 -6.93
CA TYR A 40 2.20 11.28 -5.63
C TYR A 40 1.04 12.29 -5.57
N ALA A 41 0.84 13.09 -6.62
CA ALA A 41 -0.26 14.04 -6.69
C ALA A 41 -1.62 13.37 -6.94
N ALA A 42 -1.64 12.14 -7.45
CA ALA A 42 -2.87 11.36 -7.59
C ALA A 42 -3.34 10.72 -6.27
N VAL A 43 -2.41 10.47 -5.34
CA VAL A 43 -2.68 9.68 -4.12
C VAL A 43 -2.71 10.53 -2.86
N PHE A 44 -1.95 11.62 -2.82
CA PHE A 44 -1.87 12.54 -1.69
C PHE A 44 -2.40 13.92 -2.09
N VAL A 45 -3.01 14.63 -1.14
CA VAL A 45 -3.57 15.96 -1.38
C VAL A 45 -2.67 17.07 -0.84
N GLY A 46 -2.71 18.25 -1.47
CA GLY A 46 -1.97 19.43 -1.02
C GLY A 46 -0.46 19.19 -0.92
N ASP A 47 0.15 19.68 0.16
CA ASP A 47 1.60 19.54 0.41
C ASP A 47 2.06 18.10 0.66
N ALA A 48 1.14 17.19 0.98
CA ALA A 48 1.46 15.82 1.34
C ALA A 48 2.04 15.04 0.14
N ALA A 49 1.67 15.41 -1.08
CA ALA A 49 2.25 14.83 -2.30
C ALA A 49 3.75 15.07 -2.39
N GLN A 50 4.18 16.31 -2.17
CA GLN A 50 5.61 16.65 -2.21
C GLN A 50 6.36 16.03 -1.03
N ARG A 51 5.80 16.09 0.18
CA ARG A 51 6.40 15.45 1.36
C ARG A 51 6.54 13.93 1.21
N ALA A 52 5.55 13.27 0.61
CA ALA A 52 5.64 11.86 0.28
C ALA A 52 6.76 11.60 -0.74
N ARG A 53 6.80 12.36 -1.84
CA ARG A 53 7.85 12.22 -2.87
C ARG A 53 9.25 12.33 -2.28
N ASP A 54 9.49 13.37 -1.50
CA ASP A 54 10.79 13.63 -0.88
C ASP A 54 11.15 12.55 0.16
N GLY A 55 10.19 12.17 1.02
CA GLY A 55 10.43 11.18 2.05
C GLY A 55 10.67 9.77 1.51
N TYR A 56 10.12 9.43 0.34
CA TYR A 56 10.37 8.14 -0.31
C TYR A 56 11.62 8.13 -1.20
N ALA A 57 12.21 9.27 -1.53
CA ALA A 57 13.34 9.36 -2.47
C ALA A 57 14.52 8.47 -2.05
N ALA A 58 14.90 8.50 -0.77
CA ALA A 58 16.00 7.68 -0.27
C ALA A 58 15.70 6.17 -0.36
N MET A 59 14.46 5.76 -0.10
CA MET A 59 14.04 4.36 -0.24
C MET A 59 14.08 3.92 -1.69
N TRP A 60 13.60 4.73 -2.64
CA TRP A 60 13.61 4.37 -4.06
C TRP A 60 14.99 4.49 -4.73
N ASN A 61 15.93 5.18 -4.11
CA ASN A 61 17.34 5.15 -4.51
C ASN A 61 18.06 3.88 -4.04
N ASN A 62 17.52 3.20 -3.01
CA ASN A 62 18.03 1.93 -2.52
C ASN A 62 16.85 1.01 -2.12
N PRO A 63 16.09 0.49 -3.10
CA PRO A 63 14.86 -0.22 -2.83
C PRO A 63 15.13 -1.53 -2.07
N PRO A 64 14.14 -2.03 -1.31
CA PRO A 64 14.24 -3.35 -0.70
C PRO A 64 14.54 -4.41 -1.76
N LYS A 65 15.46 -5.33 -1.46
CA LYS A 65 15.83 -6.41 -2.39
C LYS A 65 14.85 -7.57 -2.37
N ALA A 66 14.11 -7.74 -1.28
CA ALA A 66 13.14 -8.82 -1.11
C ALA A 66 12.01 -8.40 -0.18
N LEU A 67 10.83 -8.98 -0.40
CA LEU A 67 9.70 -8.93 0.53
C LEU A 67 9.50 -10.32 1.13
N GLY A 68 9.40 -10.40 2.46
CA GLY A 68 9.11 -11.66 3.16
C GLY A 68 10.23 -12.70 3.09
N LYS A 69 9.87 -13.96 3.33
CA LYS A 69 10.73 -15.15 3.28
C LYS A 69 10.25 -16.10 2.19
N ALA A 70 11.15 -16.90 1.62
CA ALA A 70 10.81 -17.90 0.59
C ALA A 70 9.76 -18.94 1.02
N SER A 71 9.61 -19.21 2.33
CA SER A 71 8.56 -20.09 2.87
C SER A 71 7.15 -19.50 2.82
N GLN A 72 7.02 -18.19 2.60
CA GLN A 72 5.74 -17.47 2.61
C GLN A 72 5.13 -17.44 1.21
N THR A 73 4.45 -18.53 0.84
CA THR A 73 3.92 -18.74 -0.51
C THR A 73 2.44 -18.37 -0.67
N ARG A 74 1.81 -17.80 0.36
CA ARG A 74 0.40 -17.38 0.32
C ARG A 74 0.29 -15.88 0.58
N ILE A 75 -0.70 -15.27 -0.06
CA ILE A 75 -1.04 -13.86 0.12
C ILE A 75 -2.48 -13.76 0.59
N LYS A 76 -2.71 -12.87 1.55
CA LYS A 76 -4.04 -12.40 1.92
C LYS A 76 -4.05 -10.89 1.82
N ALA A 77 -4.89 -10.31 0.96
CA ALA A 77 -4.99 -8.87 0.78
C ALA A 77 -6.33 -8.32 1.29
N PHE A 78 -6.31 -7.06 1.70
CA PHE A 78 -7.50 -6.30 2.07
C PHE A 78 -7.43 -4.93 1.42
N ALA A 79 -8.60 -4.39 1.06
CA ALA A 79 -8.72 -3.11 0.40
C ALA A 79 -9.63 -2.18 1.21
N ALA A 80 -9.30 -0.89 1.19
CA ALA A 80 -10.12 0.17 1.75
C ALA A 80 -9.99 1.42 0.88
N GLN A 81 -11.09 2.12 0.66
CA GLN A 81 -11.06 3.47 0.08
C GLN A 81 -10.56 4.46 1.14
N ALA A 82 -9.82 5.49 0.71
CA ALA A 82 -9.12 6.40 1.61
C ALA A 82 -10.03 7.18 2.56
N ASP A 83 -11.24 7.54 2.11
CA ASP A 83 -12.26 8.21 2.94
C ASP A 83 -12.75 7.34 4.12
N ALA A 84 -12.65 6.02 4.01
CA ALA A 84 -12.96 5.09 5.08
C ALA A 84 -11.94 5.10 6.24
N PHE A 85 -10.79 5.77 6.12
CA PHE A 85 -9.80 5.79 7.21
C PHE A 85 -10.09 6.79 8.33
N GLY A 86 -11.00 7.74 8.11
CA GLY A 86 -11.35 8.76 9.11
C GLY A 86 -11.98 8.17 10.39
N THR A 87 -12.59 6.99 10.30
CA THR A 87 -13.25 6.30 11.41
C THR A 87 -12.94 4.81 11.40
N GLU A 88 -13.18 4.14 12.54
CA GLU A 88 -13.09 2.69 12.60
C GLU A 88 -14.29 2.03 11.93
N ASN A 89 -14.05 1.11 11.01
CA ASN A 89 -15.07 0.37 10.28
C ASN A 89 -14.51 -0.98 9.79
N GLU A 90 -15.35 -1.73 9.09
CA GLU A 90 -15.02 -3.07 8.63
C GLU A 90 -13.86 -3.15 7.62
N PHE A 91 -13.55 -2.05 6.94
CA PHE A 91 -12.46 -1.95 5.97
C PHE A 91 -11.18 -1.42 6.61
N SER A 92 -11.29 -0.42 7.49
CA SER A 92 -10.13 0.23 8.11
C SER A 92 -9.48 -0.62 9.20
N ARG A 93 -10.19 -1.59 9.79
CA ARG A 93 -9.66 -2.47 10.86
C ARG A 93 -8.48 -3.35 10.46
N GLU A 94 -8.36 -3.68 9.16
CA GLU A 94 -7.24 -4.49 8.65
C GLU A 94 -5.99 -3.63 8.37
N PHE A 95 -6.15 -2.30 8.35
CA PHE A 95 -5.08 -1.35 8.09
C PHE A 95 -4.34 -0.94 9.38
N PRO A 96 -3.04 -0.63 9.30
CA PRO A 96 -2.31 -0.04 10.42
C PRO A 96 -2.97 1.25 10.91
N GLY A 97 -3.05 1.45 12.23
CA GLY A 97 -3.69 2.61 12.84
C GLY A 97 -3.13 3.98 12.39
N GLY A 98 -1.91 4.02 11.84
CA GLY A 98 -1.31 5.22 11.26
C GLY A 98 -2.10 5.81 10.09
N TYR A 99 -2.87 5.02 9.34
CA TYR A 99 -3.72 5.52 8.25
C TYR A 99 -4.77 6.53 8.74
N ARG A 100 -5.32 6.33 9.94
CA ARG A 100 -6.26 7.27 10.56
C ARG A 100 -5.64 8.66 10.75
N GLY A 101 -4.35 8.70 11.11
CA GLY A 101 -3.61 9.96 11.31
C GLY A 101 -3.30 10.73 10.03
N ILE A 102 -3.41 10.09 8.87
CA ILE A 102 -3.14 10.71 7.56
C ILE A 102 -4.36 10.76 6.64
N ALA A 103 -5.56 10.36 7.10
CA ALA A 103 -6.74 10.23 6.24
C ALA A 103 -7.05 11.53 5.45
N SER A 104 -6.90 12.70 6.09
CA SER A 104 -7.09 14.01 5.46
C SER A 104 -6.01 14.40 4.44
N GLN A 105 -4.92 13.64 4.36
CA GLN A 105 -3.79 13.85 3.47
C GLN A 105 -3.84 12.91 2.25
N LEU A 106 -4.82 12.02 2.19
CA LEU A 106 -5.02 11.08 1.10
C LEU A 106 -6.12 11.56 0.15
N ALA A 107 -5.98 11.27 -1.14
CA ALA A 107 -7.05 11.47 -2.11
C ALA A 107 -8.21 10.51 -1.79
N PRO A 108 -9.43 11.02 -1.53
CA PRO A 108 -10.51 10.25 -0.91
C PRO A 108 -11.05 9.13 -1.79
N ASP A 109 -10.89 9.22 -3.11
CA ASP A 109 -11.36 8.24 -4.10
C ASP A 109 -10.38 7.07 -4.32
N LYS A 110 -9.21 7.10 -3.67
CA LYS A 110 -8.17 6.07 -3.89
C LYS A 110 -8.38 4.86 -3.01
N ILE A 111 -8.26 3.69 -3.64
CA ILE A 111 -8.33 2.41 -2.97
C ILE A 111 -6.91 1.97 -2.63
N TRP A 112 -6.68 1.80 -1.34
CA TRP A 112 -5.43 1.35 -0.75
C TRP A 112 -5.54 -0.13 -0.42
N LEU A 113 -4.41 -0.82 -0.47
CA LEU A 113 -4.31 -2.22 -0.12
C LEU A 113 -3.26 -2.45 0.97
N VAL A 114 -3.59 -3.38 1.85
CA VAL A 114 -2.66 -4.05 2.76
C VAL A 114 -2.63 -5.53 2.41
N TRP A 115 -1.50 -6.18 2.65
CA TRP A 115 -1.40 -7.61 2.42
C TRP A 115 -0.50 -8.29 3.45
N LYS A 116 -0.76 -9.59 3.65
CA LYS A 116 0.05 -10.47 4.49
C LYS A 116 0.68 -11.55 3.64
N LEU A 117 1.97 -11.78 3.85
CA LEU A 117 2.71 -12.93 3.32
C LEU A 117 2.69 -14.04 4.37
N LEU A 118 2.09 -15.18 4.03
CA LEU A 118 1.79 -16.27 4.95
C LEU A 118 2.50 -17.56 4.51
N GLU A 119 2.91 -18.37 5.48
CA GLU A 119 3.32 -19.75 5.22
C GLU A 119 2.11 -20.66 4.96
N PRO A 120 2.27 -21.79 4.25
CA PRO A 120 1.22 -22.79 4.12
C PRO A 120 0.71 -23.26 5.49
N GLY A 121 -0.62 -23.25 5.68
CA GLY A 121 -1.25 -23.67 6.94
C GLY A 121 -1.14 -22.67 8.11
N GLY A 122 -0.40 -21.57 7.96
CA GLY A 122 -0.25 -20.53 8.98
C GLY A 122 -1.14 -19.31 8.74
N GLU A 123 -1.53 -18.64 9.83
CA GLU A 123 -2.21 -17.34 9.79
C GLU A 123 -1.28 -16.17 10.17
N GLY A 124 -0.11 -16.48 10.74
CA GLY A 124 0.94 -15.52 11.07
C GLY A 124 1.87 -15.25 9.89
N GLY A 125 2.24 -13.98 9.69
CA GLY A 125 3.05 -13.60 8.54
C GLY A 125 3.55 -12.16 8.57
N MET A 126 4.26 -11.78 7.51
CA MET A 126 4.77 -10.42 7.35
C MET A 126 3.71 -9.55 6.69
N SER A 127 3.37 -8.43 7.35
CA SER A 127 2.38 -7.47 6.84
C SER A 127 3.05 -6.34 6.08
N PHE A 128 2.42 -5.95 4.99
CA PHE A 128 2.78 -4.81 4.16
C PHE A 128 1.53 -3.97 3.90
N ASP A 129 1.75 -2.72 3.50
CA ASP A 129 0.72 -1.73 3.29
C ASP A 129 1.12 -0.80 2.16
N GLY A 130 0.19 0.05 1.72
CA GLY A 130 0.52 1.20 0.90
C GLY A 130 0.43 0.97 -0.60
N LEU A 131 -0.15 -0.15 -1.04
CA LEU A 131 -0.27 -0.44 -2.46
C LEU A 131 -1.55 0.22 -3.02
N VAL A 132 -1.44 0.91 -4.14
CA VAL A 132 -2.54 1.63 -4.79
C VAL A 132 -2.55 1.31 -6.28
N TRP A 133 -3.73 1.01 -6.85
CA TRP A 133 -3.89 0.88 -8.30
C TRP A 133 -4.12 2.26 -8.90
N LEU A 134 -3.27 2.66 -9.84
CA LEU A 134 -3.29 3.95 -10.50
C LEU A 134 -3.37 3.78 -12.00
N ARG A 135 -4.56 4.05 -12.56
CA ARG A 135 -4.87 4.01 -14.00
C ARG A 135 -4.48 2.69 -14.69
N ASP A 136 -3.19 2.51 -14.96
CA ASP A 136 -2.56 1.43 -15.71
C ASP A 136 -1.56 0.58 -14.89
N HIS A 137 -1.20 0.95 -13.67
CA HIS A 137 -0.16 0.26 -12.90
C HIS A 137 -0.39 0.29 -11.38
N TRP A 138 0.38 -0.54 -10.66
CA TRP A 138 0.44 -0.53 -9.20
C TRP A 138 1.60 0.33 -8.72
N ALA A 139 1.32 1.20 -7.75
CA ALA A 139 2.34 2.00 -7.07
C ALA A 139 2.36 1.66 -5.57
N TRP A 140 3.56 1.60 -4.99
CA TRP A 140 3.75 1.26 -3.59
C TRP A 140 4.26 2.45 -2.77
N PHE A 141 3.52 2.77 -1.72
CA PHE A 141 3.81 3.83 -0.76
C PHE A 141 3.87 3.24 0.65
N PRO A 142 4.96 2.54 1.03
CA PRO A 142 5.01 1.81 2.30
C PRO A 142 5.01 2.71 3.52
N LYS A 143 4.09 2.43 4.45
CA LYS A 143 3.99 3.13 5.74
C LYS A 143 3.90 4.64 5.57
N PRO A 144 2.93 5.16 4.79
CA PRO A 144 2.87 6.58 4.45
C PRO A 144 2.76 7.49 5.67
N TRP A 145 2.17 7.00 6.77
CA TRP A 145 2.11 7.75 8.02
C TRP A 145 3.49 8.01 8.64
N ARG A 146 4.51 7.18 8.38
CA ARG A 146 5.88 7.43 8.85
C ARG A 146 6.56 8.53 8.04
N ILE A 147 6.22 8.64 6.76
CA ILE A 147 6.73 9.68 5.88
C ILE A 147 6.04 11.02 6.18
N LEU A 148 4.72 10.99 6.35
CA LEU A 148 3.89 12.18 6.50
C LEU A 148 3.77 12.70 7.95
N ALA A 149 4.21 11.93 8.96
CA ALA A 149 4.15 12.35 10.37
C ALA A 149 5.11 13.50 10.72
N SER A 150 6.07 13.83 9.84
CA SER A 150 6.97 14.97 10.08
C SER A 150 6.33 16.27 9.56
N PRO A 151 6.17 17.31 10.40
CA PRO A 151 5.96 18.66 9.91
C PRO A 151 7.23 19.11 9.16
N VAL A 152 7.07 19.88 8.08
CA VAL A 152 8.19 20.66 7.54
C VAL A 152 8.52 21.70 8.60
N THR A 153 9.64 21.55 9.31
CA THR A 153 10.29 22.70 9.95
C THR A 153 10.75 23.63 8.82
N ASN A 154 10.01 24.72 8.62
CA ASN A 154 10.50 25.90 7.92
C ASN A 154 11.75 26.44 8.62
#